data_AF-A0A3Q3ELA0-F1
#
_entry.id   AF-A0A3Q3ELA0-F1
#
_cell.length_a   1.000
_cell.length_b   1.000
_cell.length_c   1.000
_cell.angle_alpha   90.00
_cell.angle_beta   90.00
_cell.angle_gamma   90.00
#
_symmetry.space_group_name_H-M   'P 1'
#
loop_
_entity.id
_entity.type
_entity.pdbx_description
1 polymer ?
#
loop_
_entity_poly.entity_id
_entity_poly.type
_entity_poly.pdbx_seq_one_letter_code
_entity_poly.pdbx_strand_id
1 'polypeptide(L)'
;MFCRTDQQSICYLCSVDEHKGHDTVSAAAERTERERELGVSRQNIQQRIQDREKDVKLLQQEVEAINGSADKTVGNSEKIFTELIRLMEKRRSDVKQQVRSQQQTEVSRVRELQEKLEQEITELKRRDAELEKLSHTEDHNQFLHDYPSLSPLSESTHSSSIKIRPLRYFEDVTAAVSEVRDKLQDVLREKWTNISQTVSEVDVLLSGPEPEPKTRAEFLKYSCDITLDPNTAYTQLLLSDGNRKVTVMRAQQSYSSHPDRFTGRCQVLSKESLMGRCYWEVELRGDVSVAVTYKNISRDQNQSPRPELSS
;
A
#
# COMPACT_ATOMS: atom_id res chain seq x y z
N MET A 1 -28.74 -8.87 -58.12
CA MET A 1 -29.16 -7.64 -57.41
C MET A 1 -28.93 -7.86 -55.92
N PHE A 2 -28.82 -6.79 -55.13
CA PHE A 2 -28.77 -6.90 -53.67
C PHE A 2 -29.94 -6.10 -53.10
N CYS A 3 -30.72 -6.73 -52.23
CA CYS A 3 -31.78 -6.05 -51.50
C CYS A 3 -31.21 -5.55 -50.16
N ARG A 4 -31.14 -4.23 -49.97
CA ARG A 4 -30.67 -3.63 -48.72
C ARG A 4 -31.68 -3.78 -47.59
N THR A 5 -32.97 -3.81 -47.91
CA THR A 5 -34.03 -4.04 -46.92
C THR A 5 -33.87 -5.40 -46.26
N ASP A 6 -33.57 -6.45 -47.04
CA ASP A 6 -33.46 -7.83 -46.55
C ASP A 6 -32.01 -8.33 -46.42
N GLN A 7 -31.02 -7.49 -46.73
CA GLN A 7 -29.58 -7.76 -46.64
C GLN A 7 -29.12 -9.05 -47.36
N GLN A 8 -29.69 -9.33 -48.54
CA GLN A 8 -29.37 -10.55 -49.29
C GLN A 8 -29.21 -10.33 -50.80
N SER A 9 -28.44 -11.22 -51.43
CA SER A 9 -28.31 -11.27 -52.89
C SER A 9 -29.55 -11.91 -53.49
N ILE A 10 -30.18 -11.24 -54.45
CA ILE A 10 -31.40 -11.70 -55.12
C ILE A 10 -31.23 -11.71 -56.65
N CYS A 11 -31.99 -12.56 -57.34
CA CYS A 11 -32.04 -12.55 -58.81
C CYS A 11 -32.91 -11.38 -59.33
N TYR A 12 -32.92 -11.16 -60.64
CA TYR A 12 -33.71 -10.06 -61.25
C TYR A 12 -35.23 -10.27 -61.08
N LEU A 13 -35.72 -11.50 -61.22
CA LEU A 13 -37.15 -11.81 -61.08
C LEU A 13 -37.66 -11.52 -59.65
N CYS A 14 -36.90 -11.93 -58.62
CA CYS A 14 -37.23 -11.64 -57.23
C CYS A 14 -37.30 -10.12 -56.94
N SER A 15 -36.53 -9.28 -57.66
CA SER A 15 -36.55 -7.83 -57.46
C SER A 15 -37.83 -7.14 -57.94
N VAL A 16 -38.57 -7.75 -58.88
CA VAL A 16 -39.80 -7.18 -59.46
C VAL A 16 -41.08 -7.82 -58.93
N ASP A 17 -40.97 -8.88 -58.14
CA ASP A 17 -42.09 -9.60 -57.53
C ASP A 17 -42.01 -9.58 -56.00
N GLU A 18 -41.32 -10.55 -55.38
CA GLU A 18 -41.23 -10.70 -53.92
C GLU A 18 -40.62 -9.49 -53.19
N HIS A 19 -39.61 -8.84 -53.79
CA HIS A 19 -38.93 -7.67 -53.23
C HIS A 19 -39.39 -6.35 -53.89
N LYS A 20 -40.59 -6.34 -54.49
CA LYS A 20 -41.12 -5.16 -55.17
C LYS A 20 -41.37 -4.02 -54.17
N GLY A 21 -40.67 -2.90 -54.38
CA GLY A 21 -40.74 -1.73 -53.50
C GLY A 21 -39.69 -1.73 -52.38
N HIS A 22 -38.85 -2.76 -52.27
CA HIS A 22 -37.68 -2.76 -51.38
C HIS A 22 -36.53 -1.95 -52.00
N ASP A 23 -35.58 -1.50 -51.17
CA ASP A 23 -34.37 -0.82 -51.65
C ASP A 23 -33.44 -1.86 -52.29
N THR A 24 -33.49 -1.97 -53.62
CA THR A 24 -32.68 -2.91 -54.40
C THR A 24 -31.66 -2.18 -55.25
N VAL A 25 -30.40 -2.60 -55.14
CA VAL A 25 -29.26 -2.04 -55.88
C VAL A 25 -28.51 -3.14 -56.64
N SER A 26 -27.57 -2.75 -57.52
CA SER A 26 -26.65 -3.73 -58.11
C SER A 26 -25.67 -4.23 -57.05
N ALA A 27 -25.25 -5.50 -57.14
CA ALA A 27 -24.29 -6.06 -56.20
C ALA A 27 -22.93 -5.33 -56.25
N ALA A 28 -22.55 -4.80 -57.41
CA ALA A 28 -21.35 -3.99 -57.56
C ALA A 28 -21.45 -2.66 -56.80
N ALA A 29 -22.59 -1.96 -56.88
CA ALA A 29 -22.80 -0.71 -56.15
C ALA A 29 -22.84 -0.92 -54.63
N GLU A 30 -23.50 -1.98 -54.15
CA GLU A 30 -23.48 -2.34 -52.72
C GLU A 30 -22.07 -2.68 -52.25
N ARG A 31 -21.30 -3.45 -53.03
CA ARG A 31 -19.93 -3.79 -52.70
C ARG A 31 -19.04 -2.55 -52.55
N THR A 32 -19.13 -1.60 -53.47
CA THR A 32 -18.37 -0.33 -53.39
C THR A 32 -18.72 0.44 -52.11
N GLU A 33 -19.98 0.46 -51.73
CA GLU A 33 -20.42 1.11 -50.49
C GLU A 33 -19.87 0.40 -49.24
N ARG A 34 -19.94 -0.94 -49.19
CA ARG A 34 -19.36 -1.74 -48.10
C ARG A 34 -17.84 -1.64 -48.03
N GLU A 35 -17.15 -1.57 -49.17
CA GLU A 35 -15.70 -1.34 -49.23
C GLU A 35 -15.32 0.03 -48.66
N ARG A 36 -16.15 1.06 -48.90
CA ARG A 36 -15.97 2.39 -48.30
C ARG A 36 -16.17 2.38 -46.78
N GLU A 37 -17.24 1.74 -46.30
CA GLU A 37 -17.50 1.56 -44.85
C GLU A 37 -16.36 0.79 -44.16
N LEU A 38 -15.89 -0.30 -44.77
CA LEU A 38 -14.75 -1.08 -44.28
C LEU A 38 -13.47 -0.23 -44.22
N GLY A 39 -13.24 0.65 -45.21
CA GLY A 39 -12.12 1.59 -45.22
C GLY A 39 -12.12 2.51 -43.98
N VAL A 40 -13.27 3.11 -43.67
CA VAL A 40 -13.43 3.98 -42.49
C VAL A 40 -13.25 3.20 -41.19
N SER A 41 -13.87 2.02 -41.08
CA SER A 41 -13.72 1.17 -39.90
C SER A 41 -12.26 0.74 -39.68
N ARG A 42 -11.54 0.42 -40.77
CA ARG A 42 -10.13 0.05 -40.70
C ARG A 42 -9.26 1.21 -40.21
N GLN A 43 -9.50 2.43 -40.71
CA GLN A 43 -8.79 3.62 -40.24
C GLN A 43 -9.04 3.90 -38.75
N ASN A 44 -10.29 3.76 -38.29
CA ASN A 44 -10.63 3.91 -36.87
C ASN A 44 -9.87 2.89 -35.99
N ILE A 45 -9.85 1.62 -36.41
CA ILE A 45 -9.10 0.57 -35.69
C ILE A 45 -7.61 0.88 -35.65
N GLN A 46 -7.02 1.31 -36.77
CA GLN A 46 -5.60 1.67 -36.81
C GLN A 46 -5.26 2.84 -35.88
N GLN A 47 -6.11 3.86 -35.82
CA GLN A 47 -5.93 4.98 -34.89
C GLN A 47 -5.97 4.49 -33.44
N ARG A 48 -6.95 3.66 -33.10
CA ARG A 48 -7.07 3.08 -31.75
C ARG A 48 -5.87 2.22 -31.38
N ILE A 49 -5.32 1.44 -32.31
CA ILE A 49 -4.11 0.65 -32.08
C ILE A 49 -2.95 1.58 -31.71
N GLN A 50 -2.73 2.65 -32.49
CA GLN A 50 -1.65 3.61 -32.22
C GLN A 50 -1.80 4.29 -30.86
N ASP A 51 -3.02 4.66 -30.48
CA ASP A 51 -3.28 5.28 -29.18
C ASP A 51 -3.02 4.30 -28.04
N ARG A 52 -3.44 3.03 -28.16
CA ARG A 52 -3.15 1.99 -27.16
C ARG A 52 -1.67 1.63 -27.08
N GLU A 53 -0.94 1.66 -28.19
CA GLU A 53 0.52 1.49 -28.16
C GLU A 53 1.23 2.62 -27.40
N LYS A 54 0.71 3.86 -27.45
CA LYS A 54 1.22 4.97 -26.63
C LYS A 54 0.89 4.75 -25.16
N ASP A 55 -0.34 4.35 -24.84
CA ASP A 55 -0.76 4.04 -23.46
C ASP A 55 0.14 2.96 -22.84
N VAL A 56 0.44 1.89 -23.58
CA VAL A 56 1.34 0.81 -23.12
C VAL A 56 2.74 1.33 -22.81
N LYS A 57 3.30 2.24 -23.64
CA LYS A 57 4.61 2.83 -23.38
C LYS A 57 4.60 3.71 -22.12
N LEU A 58 3.54 4.47 -21.89
CA LEU A 58 3.39 5.27 -20.67
C LEU A 58 3.33 4.37 -19.42
N LEU A 59 2.58 3.27 -19.48
CA LEU A 59 2.53 2.30 -18.39
C LEU A 59 3.88 1.64 -18.12
N GLN A 60 4.66 1.36 -19.17
CA GLN A 60 6.02 0.85 -19.01
C GLN A 60 6.94 1.85 -18.29
N GLN A 61 6.88 3.12 -18.65
CA GLN A 61 7.63 4.18 -17.97
C GLN A 61 7.21 4.34 -16.50
N GLU A 62 5.92 4.22 -16.22
CA GLU A 62 5.40 4.27 -14.85
C GLU A 62 5.93 3.10 -14.01
N VAL A 63 5.95 1.88 -14.55
CA VAL A 63 6.53 0.71 -13.87
C VAL A 63 8.01 0.93 -13.57
N GLU A 64 8.78 1.45 -14.53
CA GLU A 64 10.20 1.78 -14.30
C GLU A 64 10.37 2.85 -13.21
N ALA A 65 9.52 3.87 -13.20
CA ALA A 65 9.54 4.93 -12.19
C ALA A 65 9.21 4.40 -10.79
N ILE A 66 8.19 3.52 -10.67
CA ILE A 66 7.83 2.86 -9.40
C ILE A 66 9.01 2.04 -8.89
N ASN A 67 9.59 1.19 -9.74
CA ASN A 67 10.73 0.35 -9.36
C ASN A 67 11.93 1.20 -8.92
N GLY A 68 12.30 2.22 -9.70
CA GLY A 68 13.41 3.10 -9.35
C GLY A 68 13.17 3.89 -8.05
N SER A 69 11.93 4.32 -7.80
CA SER A 69 11.54 4.98 -6.54
C SER A 69 11.62 4.03 -5.34
N ALA A 70 11.12 2.79 -5.51
CA ALA A 70 11.17 1.77 -4.47
C ALA A 70 12.63 1.42 -4.11
N ASP A 71 13.47 1.14 -5.10
CA ASP A 71 14.90 0.82 -4.90
C ASP A 71 15.64 1.97 -4.20
N LYS A 72 15.38 3.21 -4.61
CA LYS A 72 15.95 4.40 -3.96
C LYS A 72 15.52 4.51 -2.50
N THR A 73 14.24 4.26 -2.22
CA THR A 73 13.70 4.30 -0.86
C THR A 73 14.28 3.20 0.03
N VAL A 74 14.43 1.98 -0.51
CA VAL A 74 15.11 0.87 0.16
C VAL A 74 16.56 1.25 0.47
N GLY A 75 17.33 1.71 -0.52
CA GLY A 75 18.74 2.07 -0.31
C GLY A 75 18.93 3.20 0.71
N ASN A 76 18.05 4.21 0.70
CA ASN A 76 18.07 5.26 1.73
C ASN A 76 17.76 4.71 3.13
N SER A 77 16.77 3.82 3.23
CA SER A 77 16.38 3.20 4.51
C SER A 77 17.50 2.31 5.06
N GLU A 78 18.12 1.48 4.22
CA GLU A 78 19.27 0.66 4.58
C GLU A 78 20.45 1.49 5.10
N LYS A 79 20.72 2.64 4.46
CA LYS A 79 21.76 3.56 4.92
C LYS A 79 21.47 4.10 6.33
N ILE A 80 20.23 4.52 6.59
CA ILE A 80 19.81 5.00 7.92
C ILE A 80 19.98 3.90 8.98
N PHE A 81 19.50 2.68 8.71
CA PHE A 81 19.68 1.57 9.64
C PHE A 81 21.15 1.21 9.86
N THR A 82 21.98 1.28 8.82
CA THR A 82 23.43 1.07 8.95
C THR A 82 24.08 2.09 9.87
N GLU A 83 23.70 3.37 9.76
CA GLU A 83 24.19 4.43 10.65
C GLU A 83 23.77 4.20 12.11
N LEU A 84 22.53 3.74 12.35
CA LEU A 84 22.04 3.38 13.67
C LEU A 84 22.79 2.18 14.26
N ILE A 85 23.05 1.15 13.47
CA ILE A 85 23.83 -0.03 13.91
C ILE A 85 25.24 0.42 14.35
N ARG A 86 25.92 1.23 13.54
CA ARG A 86 27.25 1.76 13.88
C ARG A 86 27.24 2.56 15.18
N LEU A 87 26.22 3.38 15.40
CA LEU A 87 26.06 4.13 16.65
C LEU A 87 25.90 3.18 17.85
N MET A 88 25.07 2.14 17.72
CA MET A 88 24.87 1.14 18.78
C MET A 88 26.14 0.35 19.08
N GLU A 89 26.90 -0.05 18.05
CA GLU A 89 28.20 -0.70 18.21
C GLU A 89 29.22 0.19 18.94
N LYS A 90 29.24 1.48 18.62
CA LYS A 90 30.06 2.46 19.33
C LYS A 90 29.69 2.53 20.81
N ARG A 91 28.40 2.67 21.13
CA ARG A 91 27.92 2.69 22.52
C ARG A 91 28.22 1.40 23.28
N ARG A 92 28.12 0.25 22.62
CA ARG A 92 28.54 -1.04 23.18
C ARG A 92 30.02 -1.03 23.57
N SER A 93 30.90 -0.50 22.71
CA SER A 93 32.32 -0.36 23.01
C SER A 93 32.57 0.63 24.16
N ASP A 94 31.88 1.77 24.19
CA ASP A 94 31.99 2.77 25.26
C ASP A 94 31.69 2.14 26.63
N VAL A 95 30.55 1.44 26.75
CA VAL A 95 30.15 0.76 28.00
C VAL A 95 31.18 -0.31 28.41
N LYS A 96 31.65 -1.13 27.46
CA LYS A 96 32.68 -2.14 27.71
C LYS A 96 33.95 -1.49 28.27
N GLN A 97 34.42 -0.41 27.65
CA GLN A 97 35.63 0.28 28.08
C GLN A 97 35.46 0.89 29.48
N GLN A 98 34.32 1.52 29.76
CA GLN A 98 34.05 2.12 31.06
C GLN A 98 34.04 1.08 32.18
N VAL A 99 33.36 -0.06 31.97
CA VAL A 99 33.34 -1.17 32.95
C VAL A 99 34.75 -1.72 33.18
N ARG A 100 35.54 -1.93 32.13
CA ARG A 100 36.92 -2.44 32.26
C ARG A 100 37.85 -1.47 32.95
N SER A 101 37.71 -0.17 32.68
CA SER A 101 38.47 0.88 33.35
C SER A 101 38.17 0.90 34.86
N GLN A 102 36.87 0.91 35.23
CA GLN A 102 36.48 0.89 36.64
C GLN A 102 36.92 -0.40 37.33
N GLN A 103 36.78 -1.55 36.67
CA GLN A 103 37.26 -2.83 37.17
C GLN A 103 38.76 -2.76 37.50
N GLN A 104 39.58 -2.24 36.59
CA GLN A 104 41.02 -2.14 36.80
C GLN A 104 41.36 -1.24 37.99
N THR A 105 40.71 -0.08 38.10
CA THR A 105 40.91 0.87 39.21
C THR A 105 40.57 0.26 40.56
N GLU A 106 39.40 -0.37 40.69
CA GLU A 106 38.97 -0.98 41.95
C GLU A 106 39.83 -2.20 42.33
N VAL A 107 40.22 -3.02 41.34
CA VAL A 107 41.12 -4.16 41.58
C VAL A 107 42.50 -3.68 42.03
N SER A 108 43.06 -2.64 41.42
CA SER A 108 44.33 -2.06 41.88
C SER A 108 44.23 -1.56 43.33
N ARG A 109 43.17 -0.82 43.66
CA ARG A 109 42.93 -0.33 45.03
C ARG A 109 42.84 -1.46 46.06
N VAL A 110 42.17 -2.56 45.73
CA VAL A 110 42.08 -3.74 46.62
C VAL A 110 43.44 -4.43 46.76
N ARG A 111 44.21 -4.57 45.68
CA ARG A 111 45.56 -5.15 45.72
C ARG A 111 46.52 -4.35 46.59
N GLU A 112 46.52 -3.02 46.46
CA GLU A 112 47.35 -2.15 47.31
C GLU A 112 47.03 -2.32 48.80
N LEU A 113 45.75 -2.49 49.15
CA LEU A 113 45.36 -2.77 50.54
C LEU A 113 45.81 -4.17 50.97
N GLN A 114 45.68 -5.16 50.10
CA GLN A 114 46.13 -6.53 50.36
C GLN A 114 47.64 -6.57 50.63
N GLU A 115 48.46 -5.93 49.79
CA GLU A 115 49.92 -5.89 49.94
C GLU A 115 50.33 -5.26 51.28
N LYS A 116 49.65 -4.18 51.70
CA LYS A 116 49.91 -3.54 53.01
C LYS A 116 49.61 -4.47 54.17
N LEU A 117 48.51 -5.22 54.11
CA LEU A 117 48.15 -6.18 55.17
C LEU A 117 49.12 -7.36 55.20
N GLU A 118 49.56 -7.85 54.04
CA GLU A 118 50.56 -8.92 53.97
C GLU A 118 51.91 -8.49 54.58
N GLN A 119 52.31 -7.24 54.37
CA GLN A 119 53.49 -6.65 55.02
C GLN A 119 53.29 -6.54 56.54
N GLU A 120 52.14 -6.05 57.01
CA GLU A 120 51.83 -5.95 58.44
C GLU A 120 51.81 -7.34 59.11
N ILE A 121 51.21 -8.35 58.47
CA ILE A 121 51.23 -9.74 58.96
C ILE A 121 52.66 -10.27 59.06
N THR A 122 53.52 -9.96 58.10
CA THR A 122 54.92 -10.40 58.10
C THR A 122 55.71 -9.76 59.24
N GLU A 123 55.52 -8.46 59.47
CA GLU A 123 56.10 -7.72 60.60
C GLU A 123 55.62 -8.30 61.94
N LEU A 124 54.31 -8.54 62.09
CA LEU A 124 53.73 -9.13 63.30
C LEU A 124 54.26 -10.54 63.58
N LYS A 125 54.37 -11.41 62.56
CA LYS A 125 54.96 -12.75 62.70
C LYS A 125 56.43 -12.70 63.14
N ARG A 126 57.21 -11.74 62.61
CA ARG A 126 58.61 -11.54 63.03
C ARG A 126 58.68 -11.14 64.50
N ARG A 127 57.81 -10.23 64.94
CA ARG A 127 57.75 -9.77 66.34
C ARG A 127 57.29 -10.85 67.30
N ASP A 128 56.30 -11.63 66.92
CA ASP A 128 55.82 -12.80 67.67
C ASP A 128 56.97 -13.78 67.92
N ALA A 129 57.78 -14.10 66.91
CA ALA A 129 58.95 -14.95 67.05
C ALA A 129 60.06 -14.36 67.95
N GLU A 130 60.27 -13.03 67.93
CA GLU A 130 61.21 -12.35 68.84
C GLU A 130 60.76 -12.44 70.29
N LEU A 131 59.46 -12.23 70.54
CA LEU A 131 58.84 -12.34 71.86
C LEU A 131 58.89 -13.77 72.39
N GLU A 132 58.58 -14.76 71.55
CA GLU A 132 58.70 -16.17 71.91
C GLU A 132 60.15 -16.55 72.23
N LYS A 133 61.13 -16.05 71.46
CA LYS A 133 62.54 -16.32 71.78
C LYS A 133 62.93 -15.72 73.14
N LEU A 134 62.47 -14.50 73.43
CA LEU A 134 62.78 -13.83 74.69
C LEU A 134 62.08 -14.54 75.88
N SER A 135 60.84 -15.00 75.71
CA SER A 135 60.08 -15.72 76.76
C SER A 135 60.75 -17.02 77.21
N HIS A 136 61.52 -17.66 76.32
CA HIS A 136 62.29 -18.87 76.60
C HIS A 136 63.70 -18.61 77.16
N THR A 137 64.06 -17.37 77.49
CA THR A 137 65.40 -17.03 78.04
C THR A 137 65.45 -17.34 79.54
N GLU A 138 66.26 -18.33 79.94
CA GLU A 138 66.37 -18.77 81.34
C GLU A 138 67.13 -17.78 82.24
N ASP A 139 68.08 -17.02 81.69
CA ASP A 139 68.82 -15.99 82.42
C ASP A 139 67.97 -14.72 82.58
N HIS A 140 67.59 -14.46 83.83
CA HIS A 140 66.71 -13.36 84.19
C HIS A 140 67.37 -11.99 83.95
N ASN A 141 68.70 -11.87 84.05
CA ASN A 141 69.40 -10.63 83.75
C ASN A 141 69.45 -10.36 82.24
N GLN A 142 69.66 -11.40 81.44
CA GLN A 142 69.64 -11.29 79.97
C GLN A 142 68.24 -10.92 79.46
N PHE A 143 67.19 -11.53 80.02
CA PHE A 143 65.80 -11.15 79.74
C PHE A 143 65.55 -9.66 79.99
N LEU A 144 65.92 -9.16 81.17
CA LEU A 144 65.72 -7.75 81.55
C LEU A 144 66.57 -6.78 80.72
N HIS A 145 67.74 -7.22 80.24
CA HIS A 145 68.60 -6.43 79.37
C HIS A 145 68.05 -6.35 77.93
N ASP A 146 67.48 -7.44 77.41
CA ASP A 146 66.99 -7.52 76.04
C ASP A 146 65.55 -7.01 75.89
N TYR A 147 64.74 -7.06 76.95
CA TYR A 147 63.35 -6.60 76.92
C TYR A 147 63.16 -5.13 76.45
N PRO A 148 63.96 -4.14 76.91
CA PRO A 148 63.85 -2.75 76.45
C PRO A 148 64.24 -2.54 74.97
N SER A 149 64.96 -3.50 74.36
CA SER A 149 65.32 -3.44 72.94
C SER A 149 64.13 -3.75 72.02
N LEU A 150 63.06 -4.32 72.57
CA LEU A 150 61.79 -4.50 71.88
C LEU A 150 61.08 -3.15 71.79
N SER A 151 61.10 -2.54 70.61
CA SER A 151 60.33 -1.32 70.36
C SER A 151 58.84 -1.56 70.65
N PRO A 152 58.14 -0.62 71.32
CA PRO A 152 56.70 -0.73 71.51
C PRO A 152 56.01 -0.89 70.15
N LEU A 153 55.02 -1.80 70.05
CA LEU A 153 54.13 -1.81 68.88
C LEU A 153 53.55 -0.40 68.77
N SER A 154 53.81 0.31 67.65
CA SER A 154 52.95 1.45 67.34
C SER A 154 51.53 0.90 67.25
N GLU A 155 50.59 1.43 68.01
CA GLU A 155 49.17 1.06 67.88
C GLU A 155 48.83 1.05 66.40
N SER A 156 48.42 -0.12 65.88
CA SER A 156 48.09 -0.26 64.47
C SER A 156 47.03 0.79 64.12
N THR A 157 47.40 1.76 63.29
CA THR A 157 46.52 2.85 62.84
C THR A 157 45.30 2.32 62.05
N HIS A 158 45.27 1.01 61.75
CA HIS A 158 44.33 0.39 60.82
C HIS A 158 43.38 -0.63 61.47
N SER A 159 43.12 -0.54 62.78
CA SER A 159 42.11 -1.35 63.51
C SER A 159 40.64 -1.18 63.03
N SER A 160 40.40 -0.69 61.82
CA SER A 160 39.10 -0.78 61.17
C SER A 160 38.94 -2.15 60.51
N SER A 161 38.10 -3.02 61.09
CA SER A 161 37.63 -4.24 60.43
C SER A 161 37.28 -3.97 58.97
N ILE A 162 37.92 -4.63 58.01
CA ILE A 162 37.67 -4.43 56.59
C ILE A 162 36.22 -4.80 56.29
N LYS A 163 35.38 -3.80 56.02
CA LYS A 163 33.98 -4.00 55.64
C LYS A 163 33.93 -4.25 54.13
N ILE A 164 33.84 -5.51 53.74
CA ILE A 164 33.55 -5.90 52.36
C ILE A 164 32.07 -5.61 52.10
N ARG A 165 31.77 -4.74 51.14
CA ARG A 165 30.38 -4.49 50.71
C ARG A 165 29.84 -5.70 49.92
N PRO A 166 28.52 -5.97 49.97
CA PRO A 166 27.90 -7.04 49.19
C PRO A 166 28.20 -6.97 47.68
N LEU A 167 28.25 -8.14 47.03
CA LEU A 167 28.79 -8.47 45.70
C LEU A 167 28.12 -7.83 44.45
N ARG A 168 27.39 -6.73 44.57
CA ARG A 168 26.70 -6.08 43.43
C ARG A 168 27.57 -5.01 42.76
N TYR A 169 28.73 -5.38 42.23
CA TYR A 169 29.71 -4.41 41.73
C TYR A 169 29.29 -3.66 40.46
N PHE A 170 28.61 -4.33 39.52
CA PHE A 170 28.22 -3.73 38.23
C PHE A 170 26.78 -4.08 37.80
N GLU A 171 25.96 -4.61 38.70
CA GLU A 171 24.56 -4.97 38.39
C GLU A 171 23.76 -3.75 37.93
N ASP A 172 23.98 -2.59 38.55
CA ASP A 172 23.33 -1.33 38.19
C ASP A 172 23.64 -0.89 36.76
N VAL A 173 24.85 -1.19 36.25
CA VAL A 173 25.22 -0.93 34.86
C VAL A 173 24.37 -1.77 33.91
N THR A 174 24.14 -3.03 34.27
CA THR A 174 23.29 -3.93 33.47
C THR A 174 21.83 -3.47 33.48
N ALA A 175 21.33 -3.01 34.63
CA ALA A 175 19.99 -2.44 34.75
C ALA A 175 19.85 -1.16 33.89
N ALA A 176 20.82 -0.25 33.96
CA ALA A 176 20.82 0.98 33.16
C ALA A 176 20.86 0.70 31.64
N VAL A 177 21.69 -0.27 31.19
CA VAL A 177 21.72 -0.69 29.78
C VAL A 177 20.40 -1.32 29.35
N SER A 178 19.74 -2.06 30.24
CA SER A 178 18.42 -2.66 29.98
C SER A 178 17.35 -1.58 29.81
N GLU A 179 17.36 -0.53 30.62
CA GLU A 179 16.45 0.61 30.46
C GLU A 179 16.60 1.30 29.10
N VAL A 180 17.85 1.45 28.61
CA VAL A 180 18.11 2.00 27.27
C VAL A 180 17.54 1.11 26.18
N ARG A 181 17.69 -0.22 26.31
CA ARG A 181 17.10 -1.19 25.37
C ARG A 181 15.58 -1.04 25.31
N ASP A 182 14.93 -1.01 26.46
CA ASP A 182 13.47 -0.98 26.56
C ASP A 182 12.90 0.30 25.94
N LYS A 183 13.50 1.46 26.24
CA LYS A 183 13.14 2.74 25.62
C LYS A 183 13.32 2.72 24.09
N LEU A 184 14.41 2.13 23.59
CA LEU A 184 14.64 2.03 22.15
C LEU A 184 13.58 1.13 21.48
N GLN A 185 13.21 0.03 22.12
CA GLN A 185 12.15 -0.86 21.62
C GLN A 185 10.79 -0.16 21.58
N ASP A 186 10.46 0.66 22.57
CA ASP A 186 9.20 1.39 22.60
C ASP A 186 9.12 2.42 21.46
N VAL A 187 10.20 3.19 21.24
CA VAL A 187 10.27 4.15 20.13
C VAL A 187 10.14 3.43 18.78
N LEU A 188 10.83 2.30 18.62
CA LEU A 188 10.72 1.50 17.40
C LEU A 188 9.29 1.01 17.19
N ARG A 189 8.63 0.49 18.23
CA ARG A 189 7.24 0.01 18.15
C ARG A 189 6.27 1.12 17.77
N GLU A 190 6.38 2.29 18.40
CA GLU A 190 5.52 3.44 18.14
C GLU A 190 5.69 3.97 16.71
N LYS A 191 6.93 4.10 16.24
CA LYS A 191 7.19 4.67 14.91
C LYS A 191 7.06 3.66 13.78
N TRP A 192 7.13 2.35 14.07
CA TRP A 192 7.00 1.30 13.07
C TRP A 192 5.63 1.30 12.38
N THR A 193 4.55 1.56 13.13
CA THR A 193 3.20 1.64 12.55
C THR A 193 3.10 2.76 11.52
N ASN A 194 3.75 3.90 11.77
CA ASN A 194 3.76 5.03 10.84
C ASN A 194 4.52 4.67 9.56
N ILE A 195 5.68 4.02 9.68
CA ILE A 195 6.45 3.54 8.51
C ILE A 195 5.61 2.56 7.68
N SER A 196 4.96 1.59 8.33
CA SER A 196 4.10 0.61 7.67
C SER A 196 2.92 1.27 6.96
N GLN A 197 2.33 2.30 7.57
CA GLN A 197 1.23 3.06 6.99
C GLN A 197 1.69 3.85 5.75
N THR A 198 2.80 4.59 5.85
CA THR A 198 3.34 5.35 4.70
C THR A 198 3.72 4.46 3.52
N VAL A 199 4.22 3.24 3.77
CA VAL A 199 4.47 2.25 2.69
C VAL A 199 3.17 1.77 2.04
N SER A 200 2.09 1.65 2.82
CA SER A 200 0.80 1.18 2.33
C SER A 200 -0.01 2.26 1.61
N GLU A 201 0.27 3.54 1.89
CA GLU A 201 -0.38 4.72 1.30
C GLU A 201 0.27 5.18 -0.02
N VAL A 202 1.22 4.42 -0.58
CA VAL A 202 1.83 4.75 -1.87
C VAL A 202 0.78 4.64 -2.97
N ASP A 203 0.24 5.80 -3.35
CA ASP A 203 -0.76 5.97 -4.40
C ASP A 203 -0.09 5.85 -5.77
N VAL A 204 -0.15 4.66 -6.36
CA VAL A 204 0.17 4.44 -7.77
C VAL A 204 -1.04 4.87 -8.60
N LEU A 205 -0.83 5.54 -9.74
CA LEU A 205 -1.83 6.14 -10.66
C LEU A 205 -3.10 5.31 -10.99
N LEU A 206 -3.16 4.03 -10.61
CA LEU A 206 -4.26 3.10 -10.83
C LEU A 206 -5.05 2.74 -9.55
N SER A 207 -4.73 3.33 -8.39
CA SER A 207 -5.25 2.89 -7.08
C SER A 207 -6.53 3.59 -6.62
N GLY A 208 -7.03 4.57 -7.36
CA GLY A 208 -8.31 5.23 -7.08
C GLY A 208 -9.37 4.95 -8.17
N PRO A 209 -10.68 4.95 -7.84
CA PRO A 209 -11.69 5.15 -8.87
C PRO A 209 -11.37 6.45 -9.60
N GLU A 210 -11.27 6.43 -10.93
CA GLU A 210 -11.05 7.65 -11.72
C GLU A 210 -12.02 8.73 -11.21
N PRO A 211 -11.55 9.96 -10.94
CA PRO A 211 -12.38 10.99 -10.36
C PRO A 211 -13.65 11.19 -11.18
N GLU A 212 -14.80 11.27 -10.49
CA GLU A 212 -16.08 11.51 -11.16
C GLU A 212 -15.97 12.75 -12.05
N PRO A 213 -16.43 12.68 -13.31
CA PRO A 213 -16.42 13.84 -14.20
C PRO A 213 -17.20 14.99 -13.57
N LYS A 214 -16.62 16.18 -13.48
CA LYS A 214 -17.28 17.36 -12.86
C LYS A 214 -17.70 18.40 -13.90
N THR A 215 -17.11 18.36 -15.07
CA THR A 215 -17.40 19.29 -16.17
C THR A 215 -18.02 18.57 -17.35
N ARG A 216 -18.87 19.28 -18.12
CA ARG A 216 -19.48 18.73 -19.35
C ARG A 216 -18.40 18.21 -20.33
N ALA A 217 -17.26 18.88 -20.42
CA ALA A 217 -16.15 18.47 -21.29
C ALA A 217 -15.54 17.11 -20.87
N GLU A 218 -15.49 16.82 -19.56
CA GLU A 218 -15.04 15.53 -19.05
C GLU A 218 -16.08 14.43 -19.30
N PHE A 219 -17.37 14.72 -19.12
CA PHE A 219 -18.45 13.79 -19.46
C PHE A 219 -18.45 13.41 -20.95
N LEU A 220 -18.21 14.38 -21.84
CA LEU A 220 -18.16 14.15 -23.28
C LEU A 220 -17.04 13.18 -23.72
N LYS A 221 -16.00 12.97 -22.90
CA LYS A 221 -14.98 11.92 -23.16
C LYS A 221 -15.56 10.51 -23.16
N TYR A 222 -16.69 10.31 -22.47
CA TYR A 222 -17.41 9.04 -22.39
C TYR A 222 -18.68 9.04 -23.25
N SER A 223 -18.80 9.99 -24.19
CA SER A 223 -20.00 10.15 -25.02
C SER A 223 -20.28 8.89 -25.84
N CYS A 224 -21.53 8.45 -25.79
CA CYS A 224 -22.05 7.30 -26.52
C CYS A 224 -23.19 7.78 -27.42
N ASP A 225 -23.14 7.39 -28.70
CA ASP A 225 -24.27 7.59 -29.60
C ASP A 225 -25.33 6.52 -29.33
N ILE A 226 -26.53 6.97 -28.97
CA ILE A 226 -27.67 6.10 -28.64
C ILE A 226 -28.75 6.25 -29.72
N THR A 227 -29.21 5.11 -30.23
CA THR A 227 -30.34 5.04 -31.16
C THR A 227 -31.44 4.15 -30.59
N LEU A 228 -32.70 4.53 -30.83
CA LEU A 228 -33.85 3.80 -30.32
C LEU A 228 -34.15 2.59 -31.21
N ASP A 229 -34.46 1.46 -30.60
CA ASP A 229 -34.78 0.21 -31.28
C ASP A 229 -36.27 0.15 -31.66
N PRO A 230 -36.63 0.24 -32.97
CA PRO A 230 -38.02 0.18 -33.42
C PRO A 230 -38.72 -1.14 -33.09
N ASN A 231 -37.97 -2.22 -32.86
CA ASN A 231 -38.53 -3.53 -32.50
C ASN A 231 -39.05 -3.56 -31.07
N THR A 232 -38.58 -2.65 -30.22
CA THR A 232 -39.02 -2.56 -28.82
C THR A 232 -40.11 -1.52 -28.60
N ALA A 233 -40.19 -0.50 -29.47
CA ALA A 233 -41.05 0.66 -29.28
C ALA A 233 -42.54 0.31 -29.10
N TYR A 234 -43.15 0.85 -28.06
CA TYR A 234 -44.59 0.77 -27.84
C TYR A 234 -45.37 1.39 -29.02
N THR A 235 -46.54 0.83 -29.33
CA THR A 235 -47.30 1.18 -30.54
C THR A 235 -47.75 2.63 -30.64
N GLN A 236 -47.78 3.40 -29.55
CA GLN A 236 -48.10 4.84 -29.61
C GLN A 236 -46.87 5.76 -29.67
N LEU A 237 -45.66 5.20 -29.78
CA LEU A 237 -44.43 5.97 -29.92
C LEU A 237 -44.05 6.10 -31.39
N LEU A 238 -43.86 7.32 -31.88
CA LEU A 238 -43.30 7.58 -33.21
C LEU A 238 -41.81 7.85 -33.10
N LEU A 239 -41.00 7.01 -33.74
CA LEU A 239 -39.56 7.22 -33.90
C LEU A 239 -39.28 8.05 -35.16
N SER A 240 -38.39 9.02 -35.03
CA SER A 240 -38.00 9.94 -36.11
C SER A 240 -36.54 10.35 -35.94
N ASP A 241 -36.02 11.12 -36.91
CA ASP A 241 -34.64 11.64 -36.87
C ASP A 241 -33.59 10.53 -36.69
N GLY A 242 -33.59 9.56 -37.59
CA GLY A 242 -32.68 8.40 -37.52
C GLY A 242 -32.86 7.57 -36.24
N ASN A 243 -34.08 7.50 -35.70
CA ASN A 243 -34.42 6.87 -34.41
C ASN A 243 -33.75 7.53 -33.20
N ARG A 244 -33.36 8.81 -33.28
CA ARG A 244 -32.83 9.58 -32.14
C ARG A 244 -33.90 10.40 -31.43
N LYS A 245 -35.10 10.50 -32.02
CA LYS A 245 -36.23 11.25 -31.46
C LYS A 245 -37.46 10.35 -31.34
N VAL A 246 -38.11 10.43 -30.19
CA VAL A 246 -39.38 9.74 -29.92
C VAL A 246 -40.47 10.74 -29.55
N THR A 247 -41.68 10.54 -30.07
CA THR A 247 -42.86 11.38 -29.78
C THR A 247 -44.06 10.49 -29.46
N VAL A 248 -44.81 10.82 -28.41
CA VAL A 248 -46.05 10.12 -28.07
C VAL A 248 -47.17 10.60 -29.00
N MET A 249 -47.84 9.66 -29.65
CA MET A 249 -48.94 9.91 -30.58
C MET A 249 -50.25 9.37 -30.01
N ARG A 250 -51.37 10.04 -30.30
CA ARG A 250 -52.70 9.52 -29.93
C ARG A 250 -53.07 8.26 -30.72
N ALA A 251 -52.66 8.19 -31.99
CA ALA A 251 -52.88 7.06 -32.86
C ALA A 251 -51.78 6.00 -32.73
N GLN A 252 -52.14 4.74 -32.90
CA GLN A 252 -51.16 3.65 -33.00
C GLN A 252 -50.37 3.75 -34.30
N GLN A 253 -49.06 3.54 -34.20
CA GLN A 253 -48.10 3.50 -35.29
C GLN A 253 -48.04 2.09 -35.87
N SER A 254 -47.85 2.01 -37.19
CA SER A 254 -47.80 0.75 -37.94
C SER A 254 -46.46 0.05 -37.78
N TYR A 255 -46.24 -0.58 -36.63
CA TYR A 255 -45.09 -1.43 -36.39
C TYR A 255 -45.40 -2.91 -36.63
N SER A 256 -44.43 -3.67 -37.13
CA SER A 256 -44.53 -5.12 -37.22
C SER A 256 -44.58 -5.77 -35.82
N SER A 257 -45.29 -6.90 -35.73
CA SER A 257 -45.30 -7.71 -34.50
C SER A 257 -43.88 -8.21 -34.22
N HIS A 258 -43.41 -8.02 -32.98
CA HIS A 258 -42.07 -8.45 -32.55
C HIS A 258 -42.10 -8.88 -31.08
N PRO A 259 -41.44 -9.99 -30.69
CA PRO A 259 -41.46 -10.49 -29.31
C PRO A 259 -40.89 -9.50 -28.28
N ASP A 260 -39.93 -8.66 -28.68
CA ASP A 260 -39.33 -7.66 -27.79
C ASP A 260 -40.15 -6.35 -27.69
N ARG A 261 -41.30 -6.25 -28.37
CA ARG A 261 -42.12 -5.04 -28.39
C ARG A 261 -42.86 -4.87 -27.06
N PHE A 262 -42.77 -3.68 -26.48
CA PHE A 262 -43.60 -3.36 -25.32
C PHE A 262 -45.08 -3.31 -25.72
N THR A 263 -45.91 -4.02 -24.97
CA THR A 263 -47.37 -4.06 -25.14
C THR A 263 -48.09 -3.38 -23.98
N GLY A 264 -47.48 -3.38 -22.79
CA GLY A 264 -48.11 -2.93 -21.55
C GLY A 264 -47.76 -1.51 -21.10
N ARG A 265 -46.63 -0.95 -21.55
CA ARG A 265 -46.11 0.36 -21.14
C ARG A 265 -45.58 1.15 -22.33
N CYS A 266 -45.71 2.47 -22.27
CA CYS A 266 -45.21 3.41 -23.27
C CYS A 266 -43.68 3.58 -23.14
N GLN A 267 -42.93 2.58 -23.61
CA GLN A 267 -41.47 2.49 -23.49
C GLN A 267 -40.82 2.12 -24.82
N VAL A 268 -39.52 2.42 -24.93
CA VAL A 268 -38.64 2.01 -26.03
C VAL A 268 -37.23 1.84 -25.46
N LEU A 269 -36.47 0.86 -25.94
CA LEU A 269 -35.08 0.65 -25.56
C LEU A 269 -34.12 1.20 -26.62
N SER A 270 -32.87 1.42 -26.21
CA SER A 270 -31.78 1.62 -27.15
C SER A 270 -31.42 0.33 -27.87
N LYS A 271 -30.90 0.45 -29.08
CA LYS A 271 -30.33 -0.66 -29.83
C LYS A 271 -28.97 -1.08 -29.25
N GLU A 272 -28.19 -0.10 -28.78
CA GLU A 272 -26.87 -0.28 -28.21
C GLU A 272 -26.97 -0.80 -26.76
N SER A 273 -26.02 -1.67 -26.38
CA SER A 273 -25.79 -2.07 -24.99
C SER A 273 -24.66 -1.23 -24.39
N LEU A 274 -24.86 -0.73 -23.17
CA LEU A 274 -23.86 0.08 -22.48
C LEU A 274 -22.88 -0.83 -21.72
N MET A 275 -21.58 -0.55 -21.85
CA MET A 275 -20.52 -1.26 -21.13
C MET A 275 -19.50 -0.25 -20.61
N GLY A 276 -19.19 -0.32 -19.30
CA GLY A 276 -18.28 0.63 -18.65
C GLY A 276 -18.93 1.99 -18.37
N ARG A 277 -18.12 3.06 -18.35
CA ARG A 277 -18.60 4.44 -18.18
C ARG A 277 -19.11 4.98 -19.51
N CYS A 278 -20.38 5.34 -19.55
CA CYS A 278 -21.07 5.87 -20.72
C CYS A 278 -21.78 7.16 -20.34
N TYR A 279 -21.80 8.12 -21.26
CA TYR A 279 -22.49 9.38 -21.13
C TYR A 279 -23.34 9.65 -22.37
N TRP A 280 -24.58 10.10 -22.18
CA TRP A 280 -25.46 10.57 -23.24
C TRP A 280 -26.32 11.72 -22.72
N GLU A 281 -26.71 12.61 -23.62
CA GLU A 281 -27.60 13.73 -23.32
C GLU A 281 -28.94 13.52 -24.05
N VAL A 282 -30.04 13.88 -23.39
CA VAL A 282 -31.39 13.79 -23.98
C VAL A 282 -32.09 15.12 -23.80
N GLU A 283 -32.64 15.66 -24.88
CA GLU A 283 -33.54 16.83 -24.82
C GLU A 283 -34.97 16.37 -24.52
N LEU A 284 -35.58 16.91 -23.46
CA LEU A 284 -36.90 16.50 -22.98
C LEU A 284 -37.94 17.61 -23.14
N ARG A 285 -39.16 17.23 -23.49
CA ARG A 285 -40.36 18.09 -23.46
C ARG A 285 -41.55 17.30 -22.92
N GLY A 286 -42.12 17.75 -21.80
CA GLY A 286 -43.22 17.07 -21.11
C GLY A 286 -42.76 16.01 -20.11
N ASP A 287 -43.68 15.15 -19.67
CA ASP A 287 -43.43 14.11 -18.67
C ASP A 287 -42.75 12.89 -19.30
N VAL A 288 -41.42 12.81 -19.16
CA VAL A 288 -40.58 11.74 -19.71
C VAL A 288 -39.65 11.20 -18.63
N SER A 289 -39.41 9.89 -18.65
CA SER A 289 -38.41 9.24 -17.78
C SER A 289 -37.31 8.61 -18.63
N VAL A 290 -36.05 8.84 -18.24
CA VAL A 290 -34.86 8.21 -18.84
C VAL A 290 -34.26 7.30 -17.78
N ALA A 291 -33.94 6.05 -18.16
CA ALA A 291 -33.40 5.05 -17.24
C ALA A 291 -32.50 4.07 -17.99
N VAL A 292 -31.62 3.40 -17.24
CA VAL A 292 -30.83 2.25 -17.70
C VAL A 292 -31.54 0.98 -17.25
N THR A 293 -31.51 -0.05 -18.10
CA THR A 293 -32.16 -1.31 -17.79
C THR A 293 -31.49 -2.49 -18.46
N TYR A 294 -31.67 -3.68 -17.90
CA TYR A 294 -31.23 -4.90 -18.56
C TYR A 294 -32.09 -5.20 -19.77
N LYS A 295 -31.48 -5.79 -20.80
CA LYS A 295 -32.19 -6.13 -22.04
C LYS A 295 -33.37 -7.09 -21.82
N ASN A 296 -33.38 -7.87 -20.75
CA ASN A 296 -34.38 -8.90 -20.47
C ASN A 296 -35.58 -8.42 -19.63
N ILE A 297 -35.82 -7.12 -19.51
CA ILE A 297 -37.03 -6.64 -18.81
C ILE A 297 -38.32 -7.10 -19.49
N SER A 298 -39.34 -7.35 -18.67
CA SER A 298 -40.66 -7.80 -19.13
C SER A 298 -41.30 -6.79 -20.09
N ARG A 299 -41.92 -7.31 -21.15
CA ARG A 299 -42.60 -6.52 -22.19
C ARG A 299 -44.11 -6.35 -21.95
N ASP A 300 -44.65 -7.14 -21.03
CA ASP A 300 -46.07 -7.24 -20.71
C ASP A 300 -46.39 -6.69 -19.30
N GLN A 301 -47.64 -6.30 -19.08
CA GLN A 301 -48.12 -5.72 -17.81
C GLN A 301 -48.01 -6.74 -16.65
N ASN A 302 -46.92 -6.70 -15.88
CA ASN A 302 -47.01 -6.92 -14.42
C ASN A 302 -45.79 -6.63 -13.53
N GLN A 303 -44.83 -5.78 -13.94
CA GLN A 303 -43.84 -5.28 -12.97
C GLN A 303 -43.52 -3.80 -13.23
N SER A 304 -43.49 -3.02 -12.15
CA SER A 304 -42.92 -1.67 -12.17
C SER A 304 -41.40 -1.80 -12.22
N PRO A 305 -40.71 -1.18 -13.20
CA PRO A 305 -39.27 -1.06 -13.09
C PRO A 305 -38.98 -0.23 -11.84
N ARG A 306 -38.22 -0.79 -10.89
CA ARG A 306 -37.63 -0.01 -9.81
C ARG A 306 -36.58 0.89 -10.47
N PRO A 307 -36.72 2.22 -10.43
CA PRO A 307 -35.62 3.08 -10.84
C PRO A 307 -34.51 2.93 -9.79
N GLU A 308 -33.35 2.42 -10.20
CA GLU A 308 -32.11 2.76 -9.49
C GLU A 308 -31.83 4.23 -9.82
N LEU A 309 -32.34 5.11 -8.96
CA LEU A 309 -31.94 6.52 -8.94
C LEU A 309 -30.48 6.57 -8.51
N SER A 310 -29.56 6.72 -9.46
CA SER A 310 -28.23 7.23 -9.16
C SER A 310 -28.34 8.75 -9.00
N SER A 311 -28.31 9.22 -7.76
CA SER A 311 -27.91 10.59 -7.40
C SER A 311 -26.43 10.79 -7.66
#